data_AF-A0A2U2BAT5-F1
#
_entry.id   AF-A0A2U2BAT5-F1
#
_cell.length_a   1.000
_cell.length_b   1.000
_cell.length_c   1.000
_cell.angle_alpha   90.00
_cell.angle_beta   90.00
_cell.angle_gamma   90.00
#
_symmetry.space_group_name_H-M   'P 1'
#
loop_
_entity.id
_entity.type
_entity.pdbx_description
1 polymer ?
#
loop_
_entity_poly.entity_id
_entity_poly.type
_entity_poly.pdbx_seq_one_letter_code
_entity_poly.pdbx_strand_id
1 'polypeptide(L)'
;MIELSRGYIRLNIEEPQEGYTGSRFDWTGKLVQLWWKDIPMCTSELSGSDSDEQGKGFFNEFGIDKPIGYDETKVGKFFPKIGVGMLRKENNKEYDFFNKYDCLPFEFATDADDWSVTFKCINRFEQYAFLLKKTVTLTENGLVIDYQLENRGKVEFNTSEYVHNFISPGKRNLSDELQLTIGKAIDGKQFSKGLNPNDCLSYSGNKITWKNTPMSDFFFENISEPKEEGFNWRLINKDLNVSISETVDFKPEKINLWGRAHVVSPELFKTINLKPGKTERWQRVFEINEIEST
;
A
#
# COMPACT_ATOMS: atom_id res chain seq x y z
N MET A 1 -2.76 -0.83 20.13
CA MET A 1 -3.55 -1.20 18.93
C MET A 1 -4.83 -0.40 18.96
N ILE A 2 -5.18 0.22 17.83
CA ILE A 2 -6.44 0.94 17.64
C ILE A 2 -7.43 0.01 16.95
N GLU A 3 -8.65 -0.04 17.46
CA GLU A 3 -9.76 -0.80 16.88
C GLU A 3 -10.87 0.16 16.49
N LEU A 4 -11.22 0.19 15.20
CA LEU A 4 -12.32 1.00 14.69
C LEU A 4 -13.44 0.09 14.19
N SER A 5 -14.69 0.52 14.37
CA SER A 5 -15.83 -0.20 13.80
C SER A 5 -16.93 0.74 13.32
N ARG A 6 -17.51 0.44 12.17
CA ARG A 6 -18.64 1.18 11.60
C ARG A 6 -19.40 0.31 10.59
N GLY A 7 -20.71 0.21 10.74
CA GLY A 7 -21.53 -0.62 9.86
C GLY A 7 -21.06 -2.07 9.84
N TYR A 8 -20.69 -2.58 8.65
CA TYR A 8 -20.14 -3.93 8.50
C TYR A 8 -18.61 -3.99 8.62
N ILE A 9 -17.95 -2.88 8.89
CA ILE A 9 -16.49 -2.80 8.90
C ILE A 9 -15.96 -2.86 10.32
N ARG A 10 -14.95 -3.71 10.52
CA ARG A 10 -14.02 -3.64 11.66
C ARG A 10 -12.61 -3.53 11.12
N LEU A 11 -11.79 -2.72 11.78
CA LEU A 11 -10.42 -2.43 11.35
C LEU A 11 -9.49 -2.36 12.55
N ASN A 12 -8.44 -3.18 12.54
CA ASN A 12 -7.36 -3.10 13.51
C ASN A 12 -6.17 -2.37 12.88
N ILE A 13 -5.63 -1.42 13.64
CA ILE A 13 -4.55 -0.55 13.23
C ILE A 13 -3.48 -0.57 14.31
N GLU A 14 -2.24 -0.87 13.92
CA GLU A 14 -1.10 -0.73 14.81
C GLU A 14 -0.71 0.74 14.95
N GLU A 15 -0.47 1.19 16.18
CA GLU A 15 0.09 2.52 16.41
C GLU A 15 1.54 2.60 15.89
N PRO A 16 2.06 3.81 15.62
CA PRO A 16 3.48 3.98 15.34
C PRO A 16 4.33 3.29 16.41
N GLN A 17 5.37 2.56 15.98
CA GLN A 17 6.26 1.78 16.86
C GLN A 17 5.62 0.59 17.60
N GLU A 18 4.36 0.24 17.31
CA GLU A 18 3.72 -1.01 17.74
C GLU A 18 3.71 -2.03 16.60
N GLY A 19 3.93 -3.31 16.92
CA GLY A 19 3.89 -4.41 15.96
C GLY A 19 5.05 -4.36 14.99
N TYR A 20 4.79 -3.98 13.73
CA TYR A 20 5.80 -3.99 12.67
C TYR A 20 7.10 -3.24 13.05
N THR A 21 8.25 -3.90 12.89
CA THR A 21 9.58 -3.40 13.31
C THR A 21 10.53 -3.05 12.16
N GLY A 22 10.12 -3.26 10.91
CA GLY A 22 10.99 -3.02 9.75
C GLY A 22 11.09 -1.55 9.34
N SER A 23 12.01 -1.26 8.41
CA SER A 23 12.25 0.09 7.87
C SER A 23 11.67 0.33 6.48
N ARG A 24 10.85 -0.60 5.97
CA ARG A 24 10.27 -0.54 4.61
C ARG A 24 8.94 0.21 4.60
N PHE A 25 7.98 -0.26 5.41
CA PHE A 25 6.61 0.24 5.42
C PHE A 25 6.44 1.44 6.35
N ASP A 26 5.55 2.34 5.98
CA ASP A 26 5.12 3.50 6.78
C ASP A 26 4.52 3.04 8.11
N TRP A 27 4.98 3.61 9.22
CA TRP A 27 4.50 3.27 10.55
C TRP A 27 3.20 3.99 10.92
N THR A 28 2.75 4.95 10.11
CA THR A 28 1.48 5.65 10.29
C THR A 28 0.33 4.90 9.61
N GLY A 29 -0.71 4.55 10.36
CA GLY A 29 -1.87 3.86 9.79
C GLY A 29 -1.55 2.47 9.22
N LYS A 30 -0.83 1.65 10.00
CA LYS A 30 -0.55 0.24 9.71
C LYS A 30 -1.84 -0.57 9.87
N LEU A 31 -2.64 -0.63 8.81
CA LEU A 31 -3.92 -1.35 8.78
C LEU A 31 -3.65 -2.85 8.72
N VAL A 32 -3.58 -3.53 9.86
CA VAL A 32 -3.14 -4.93 9.92
C VAL A 32 -4.23 -5.93 9.63
N GLN A 33 -5.49 -5.58 9.91
CA GLN A 33 -6.61 -6.49 9.70
C GLN A 33 -7.90 -5.73 9.44
N LEU A 34 -8.58 -6.10 8.36
CA LEU A 34 -9.88 -5.57 7.94
C LEU A 34 -10.89 -6.72 7.89
N TRP A 35 -12.07 -6.51 8.47
CA TRP A 35 -13.19 -7.42 8.35
C TRP A 35 -14.38 -6.73 7.70
N TRP A 36 -15.10 -7.47 6.87
CA TRP A 36 -16.44 -7.13 6.41
C TRP A 36 -17.40 -8.19 6.91
N LYS A 37 -18.35 -7.79 7.76
CA LYS A 37 -19.12 -8.72 8.60
C LYS A 37 -18.14 -9.60 9.40
N ASP A 38 -18.16 -10.91 9.18
CA ASP A 38 -17.22 -11.87 9.80
C ASP A 38 -16.15 -12.38 8.84
N ILE A 39 -16.09 -11.84 7.61
CA ILE A 39 -15.11 -12.25 6.60
C ILE A 39 -13.83 -11.42 6.78
N PRO A 40 -12.68 -12.04 7.10
CA PRO A 40 -11.39 -11.34 7.06
C PRO A 40 -11.05 -11.00 5.60
N MET A 41 -10.62 -9.77 5.35
CA MET A 41 -10.39 -9.27 3.98
C MET A 41 -8.92 -9.16 3.60
N CYS A 42 -8.01 -9.32 4.56
CA CYS A 42 -6.58 -9.24 4.34
C CYS A 42 -5.78 -10.23 5.20
N THR A 43 -4.47 -10.30 4.94
CA THR A 43 -3.54 -11.27 5.51
C THR A 43 -2.12 -10.68 5.61
N SER A 44 -1.14 -11.51 5.98
CA SER A 44 0.29 -11.23 5.92
C SER A 44 0.92 -11.63 4.57
N GLU A 45 2.04 -11.00 4.25
CA GLU A 45 2.87 -11.27 3.07
C GLU A 45 3.25 -12.76 2.95
N LEU A 46 3.79 -13.35 4.01
CA LEU A 46 4.02 -14.79 4.10
C LEU A 46 2.93 -15.44 4.96
N SER A 47 2.29 -16.48 4.42
CA SER A 47 1.25 -17.23 5.12
C SER A 47 1.81 -17.88 6.39
N GLY A 48 1.11 -17.68 7.52
CA GLY A 48 1.45 -18.29 8.80
C GLY A 48 2.74 -17.80 9.45
N SER A 49 3.27 -16.65 9.03
CA SER A 49 4.45 -16.06 9.67
C SER A 49 4.05 -15.15 10.82
N ASP A 50 4.72 -15.33 11.96
CA ASP A 50 4.63 -14.45 13.13
C ASP A 50 5.69 -13.32 13.10
N SER A 51 6.34 -13.09 11.96
CA SER A 51 7.38 -12.06 11.85
C SER A 51 6.76 -10.66 11.84
N ASP A 52 7.28 -9.79 12.70
CA ASP A 52 6.95 -8.37 12.71
C ASP A 52 7.76 -7.55 11.68
N GLU A 53 8.58 -8.20 10.85
CA GLU A 53 9.29 -7.54 9.76
C GLU A 53 8.57 -7.65 8.40
N GLN A 54 7.42 -8.34 8.36
CA GLN A 54 6.66 -8.57 7.14
C GLN A 54 5.50 -7.60 6.96
N GLY A 55 5.13 -7.38 5.70
CA GLY A 55 3.93 -6.61 5.39
C GLY A 55 2.64 -7.34 5.81
N LYS A 56 1.65 -6.58 6.28
CA LYS A 56 0.34 -7.07 6.70
C LYS A 56 -0.74 -6.11 6.21
N GLY A 57 -1.91 -6.64 5.90
CA GLY A 57 -3.11 -5.84 5.58
C GLY A 57 -2.90 -4.79 4.48
N PHE A 58 -3.01 -3.51 4.80
CA PHE A 58 -2.90 -2.40 3.85
C PHE A 58 -1.75 -1.46 4.24
N PHE A 59 -0.54 -2.00 4.33
CA PHE A 59 0.65 -1.20 4.58
C PHE A 59 1.01 -0.37 3.36
N ASN A 60 1.27 0.92 3.55
CA ASN A 60 1.83 1.77 2.51
C ASN A 60 3.33 1.92 2.65
N GLU A 61 3.99 2.27 1.55
CA GLU A 61 5.42 2.54 1.49
C GLU A 61 5.67 3.81 0.69
N PHE A 62 6.61 4.63 1.16
CA PHE A 62 7.11 5.80 0.45
C PHE A 62 8.49 5.53 -0.16
N GLY A 63 8.67 5.78 -1.45
CA GLY A 63 9.99 5.77 -2.09
C GLY A 63 10.64 4.40 -2.11
N ILE A 64 9.92 3.39 -2.61
CA ILE A 64 10.50 2.05 -2.85
C ILE A 64 11.69 2.10 -3.81
N ASP A 65 11.60 2.97 -4.83
CA ASP A 65 12.59 3.17 -5.89
C ASP A 65 13.12 4.61 -5.97
N LYS A 66 12.50 5.54 -5.23
CA LYS A 66 12.86 6.96 -5.16
C LYS A 66 13.02 7.40 -3.69
N PRO A 67 14.01 6.86 -2.96
CA PRO A 67 14.28 7.23 -1.57
C PRO A 67 14.80 8.67 -1.50
N ILE A 68 14.20 9.49 -0.65
CA ILE A 68 14.56 10.91 -0.54
C ILE A 68 16.00 11.05 -0.01
N GLY A 69 16.87 11.68 -0.81
CA GLY A 69 18.22 12.06 -0.37
C GLY A 69 19.23 10.90 -0.28
N TYR A 70 18.89 9.68 -0.72
CA TYR A 70 19.78 8.53 -0.56
C TYR A 70 21.09 8.70 -1.33
N ASP A 71 21.01 9.14 -2.59
CA ASP A 71 22.17 9.25 -3.47
C ASP A 71 23.15 10.33 -2.99
N GLU A 72 22.62 11.46 -2.51
CA GLU A 72 23.40 12.59 -1.98
C GLU A 72 23.97 12.31 -0.59
N THR A 73 23.37 11.37 0.16
CA THR A 73 23.80 11.02 1.50
C THR A 73 25.12 10.26 1.46
N LYS A 74 26.07 10.66 2.32
CA LYS A 74 27.36 9.98 2.48
C LYS A 74 27.19 8.73 3.36
N VAL A 75 28.05 7.73 3.16
CA VAL A 75 28.12 6.56 4.04
C VAL A 75 28.32 6.99 5.51
N GLY A 76 27.60 6.34 6.42
CA GLY A 76 27.56 6.66 7.85
C GLY A 76 26.71 7.89 8.20
N LYS A 77 26.07 8.54 7.22
CA LYS A 77 25.09 9.61 7.44
C LYS A 77 23.68 9.08 7.21
N PHE A 78 22.69 9.90 7.57
CA PHE A 78 21.29 9.51 7.55
C PHE A 78 20.50 10.21 6.44
N PHE A 79 19.57 9.49 5.83
CA PHE A 79 18.59 9.99 4.86
C PHE A 79 17.16 9.69 5.36
N PRO A 80 16.16 10.52 5.04
CA PRO A 80 14.79 10.31 5.51
C PRO A 80 14.03 9.23 4.70
N LYS A 81 13.22 8.43 5.38
CA LYS A 81 12.16 7.59 4.79
C LYS A 81 10.83 7.98 5.43
N ILE A 82 9.96 8.65 4.65
CA ILE A 82 8.66 9.17 5.14
C ILE A 82 7.88 8.05 5.82
N GLY A 83 7.28 8.35 6.97
CA GLY A 83 6.51 7.37 7.74
C GLY A 83 7.34 6.47 8.66
N VAL A 84 8.66 6.46 8.51
CA VAL A 84 9.56 5.55 9.26
C VAL A 84 10.50 6.36 10.16
N GLY A 85 11.49 7.01 9.56
CA GLY A 85 12.57 7.66 10.30
C GLY A 85 13.73 8.07 9.42
N MET A 86 14.81 8.51 10.09
CA MET A 86 16.11 8.72 9.46
C MET A 86 16.84 7.38 9.39
N LEU A 87 17.16 6.91 8.18
CA LEU A 87 17.85 5.65 7.91
C LEU A 87 19.33 5.91 7.65
N ARG A 88 20.21 5.09 8.22
CA ARG A 88 21.66 5.22 8.03
C ARG A 88 22.09 4.60 6.71
N LYS A 89 22.84 5.32 5.87
CA LYS A 89 23.45 4.77 4.66
C LYS A 89 24.70 3.96 5.03
N GLU A 90 24.62 2.62 4.92
CA GLU A 90 25.70 1.74 5.35
C GLU A 90 26.85 1.60 4.36
N ASN A 91 26.59 1.77 3.06
CA ASN A 91 27.58 1.61 2.01
C ASN A 91 27.19 2.38 0.73
N ASN A 92 28.01 2.29 -0.31
CA ASN A 92 27.79 2.98 -1.60
C ASN A 92 26.97 2.16 -2.61
N LYS A 93 26.33 1.05 -2.21
CA LYS A 93 25.41 0.33 -3.08
C LYS A 93 24.13 1.13 -3.27
N GLU A 94 23.40 0.81 -4.33
CA GLU A 94 22.05 1.31 -4.58
C GLU A 94 21.14 1.04 -3.38
N TYR A 95 20.10 1.86 -3.23
CA TYR A 95 19.11 1.68 -2.18
C TYR A 95 18.42 0.33 -2.35
N ASP A 96 18.28 -0.39 -1.24
CA ASP A 96 17.62 -1.69 -1.20
C ASP A 96 16.57 -1.65 -0.10
N PHE A 97 15.30 -1.66 -0.49
CA PHE A 97 14.18 -1.62 0.45
C PHE A 97 14.07 -2.89 1.32
N PHE A 98 14.77 -3.98 0.98
CA PHE A 98 14.89 -5.16 1.83
C PHE A 98 16.00 -5.04 2.87
N ASN A 99 16.90 -4.06 2.74
CA ASN A 99 17.99 -3.90 3.69
C ASN A 99 17.47 -3.42 5.06
N LYS A 100 18.00 -4.02 6.12
CA LYS A 100 17.72 -3.62 7.51
C LYS A 100 18.59 -2.42 7.88
N TYR A 101 18.08 -1.22 7.64
CA TYR A 101 18.80 0.01 7.95
C TYR A 101 18.71 0.33 9.45
N ASP A 102 19.82 0.81 10.04
CA ASP A 102 19.76 1.47 11.35
C ASP A 102 18.82 2.68 11.23
N CYS A 103 17.79 2.72 12.08
CA CYS A 103 16.71 3.70 11.99
C CYS A 103 16.64 4.55 13.26
N LEU A 104 16.57 5.87 13.07
CA LEU A 104 16.13 6.82 14.09
C LEU A 104 14.68 7.22 13.77
N PRO A 105 13.68 6.70 14.51
CA PRO A 105 12.27 7.00 14.27
C PRO A 105 11.95 8.48 14.22
N PHE A 106 10.97 8.86 13.41
CA PHE A 106 10.40 10.21 13.45
C PHE A 106 9.53 10.44 14.69
N GLU A 107 9.15 11.70 14.90
CA GLU A 107 8.16 12.07 15.91
C GLU A 107 6.77 11.72 15.36
N PHE A 108 6.00 10.95 16.14
CA PHE A 108 4.65 10.54 15.79
C PHE A 108 3.63 11.09 16.79
N ALA A 109 2.43 11.39 16.29
CA ALA A 109 1.27 11.67 17.12
C ALA A 109 0.05 10.96 16.53
N THR A 110 -0.82 10.50 17.42
CA THR A 110 -2.05 9.76 17.08
C THR A 110 -3.23 10.42 17.77
N ASP A 111 -4.31 10.62 17.04
CA ASP A 111 -5.58 11.17 17.54
C ASP A 111 -6.72 10.36 16.92
N ALA A 112 -7.50 9.67 17.76
CA ALA A 112 -8.52 8.73 17.32
C ALA A 112 -9.88 9.07 17.93
N ASP A 113 -10.93 8.80 17.16
CA ASP A 113 -12.32 8.79 17.61
C ASP A 113 -12.96 7.42 17.30
N ASP A 114 -14.29 7.32 17.41
CA ASP A 114 -15.02 6.06 17.26
C ASP A 114 -14.86 5.40 15.88
N TRP A 115 -14.62 6.17 14.81
CA TRP A 115 -14.61 5.67 13.44
C TRP A 115 -13.52 6.30 12.56
N SER A 116 -12.67 7.15 13.11
CA SER A 116 -11.54 7.78 12.44
C SER A 116 -10.29 7.78 13.30
N VAL A 117 -9.13 7.73 12.66
CA VAL A 117 -7.84 8.00 13.30
C VAL A 117 -6.98 8.87 12.41
N THR A 118 -6.39 9.90 13.01
CA THR A 118 -5.39 10.77 12.40
C THR A 118 -4.01 10.47 12.98
N PHE A 119 -3.06 10.16 12.11
CA PHE A 119 -1.65 10.09 12.43
C PHE A 119 -0.92 11.32 11.92
N LYS A 120 0.09 11.77 12.66
CA LYS A 120 1.08 12.74 12.22
C LYS A 120 2.47 12.12 12.30
N CYS A 121 3.28 12.30 11.26
CA CYS A 121 4.70 11.96 11.24
C CYS A 121 5.49 13.22 10.91
N ILE A 122 6.42 13.58 11.79
CA ILE A 122 7.13 14.85 11.76
C ILE A 122 8.63 14.57 11.65
N ASN A 123 9.23 15.05 10.57
CA ASN A 123 10.69 15.17 10.45
C ASN A 123 11.10 16.63 10.64
N ARG A 124 12.04 16.88 11.56
CA ARG A 124 12.58 18.22 11.85
C ARG A 124 13.97 18.46 11.28
N PHE A 125 14.54 17.50 10.55
CA PHE A 125 15.85 17.67 9.93
C PHE A 125 15.79 18.74 8.84
N GLU A 126 16.46 19.87 9.06
CA GLU A 126 16.27 21.12 8.31
C GLU A 126 16.25 20.95 6.77
N GLN A 127 17.14 20.11 6.22
CA GLN A 127 17.18 19.89 4.78
C GLN A 127 15.90 19.24 4.25
N TYR A 128 15.40 18.21 4.95
CA TYR A 128 14.29 17.35 4.52
C TYR A 128 13.10 17.38 5.49
N ALA A 129 12.88 18.50 6.20
CA ALA A 129 11.81 18.59 7.17
C ALA A 129 10.44 18.44 6.49
N PHE A 130 9.52 17.74 7.14
CA PHE A 130 8.17 17.55 6.61
C PHE A 130 7.15 17.30 7.72
N LEU A 131 5.88 17.49 7.38
CA LEU A 131 4.76 16.97 8.15
C LEU A 131 3.90 16.10 7.22
N LEU A 132 3.78 14.82 7.56
CA LEU A 132 2.75 13.94 7.02
C LEU A 132 1.58 13.93 8.00
N LYS A 133 0.37 14.20 7.51
CA LYS A 133 -0.89 13.89 8.19
C LYS A 133 -1.61 12.81 7.38
N LYS A 134 -1.93 11.68 8.01
CA LYS A 134 -2.65 10.56 7.40
C LYS A 134 -3.89 10.27 8.23
N THR A 135 -5.07 10.36 7.63
CA THR A 135 -6.35 10.11 8.31
C THR A 135 -7.00 8.88 7.71
N VAL A 136 -7.38 7.93 8.56
CA VAL A 136 -8.13 6.73 8.17
C VAL A 136 -9.53 6.88 8.74
N THR A 137 -10.55 6.84 7.89
CA THR A 137 -11.94 7.06 8.25
C THR A 137 -12.78 5.89 7.76
N LEU A 138 -13.50 5.21 8.66
CA LEU A 138 -14.44 4.16 8.27
C LEU A 138 -15.70 4.74 7.63
N THR A 139 -16.17 4.07 6.59
CA THR A 139 -17.52 4.24 6.03
C THR A 139 -18.39 3.05 6.44
N GLU A 140 -19.65 2.98 6.00
CA GLU A 140 -20.53 1.83 6.31
C GLU A 140 -20.04 0.52 5.65
N ASN A 141 -19.36 0.64 4.51
CA ASN A 141 -18.97 -0.45 3.63
C ASN A 141 -17.46 -0.44 3.28
N GLY A 142 -16.64 0.37 3.95
CA GLY A 142 -15.20 0.42 3.66
C GLY A 142 -14.44 1.43 4.50
N LEU A 143 -13.44 2.06 3.89
CA LEU A 143 -12.62 3.08 4.53
C LEU A 143 -12.04 4.07 3.52
N VAL A 144 -11.77 5.28 3.98
CA VAL A 144 -11.07 6.32 3.24
C VAL A 144 -9.74 6.59 3.93
N ILE A 145 -8.67 6.70 3.15
CA ILE A 145 -7.36 7.16 3.61
C ILE A 145 -7.07 8.52 2.95
N ASP A 146 -7.06 9.56 3.77
CA ASP A 146 -6.68 10.92 3.36
C ASP A 146 -5.24 11.20 3.74
N TYR A 147 -4.46 11.65 2.76
CA TYR A 147 -3.07 12.03 2.94
C TYR A 147 -2.89 13.54 2.75
N GLN A 148 -2.05 14.12 3.59
CA GLN A 148 -1.51 15.47 3.40
C GLN A 148 -0.03 15.43 3.74
N LEU A 149 0.82 15.72 2.76
CA LEU A 149 2.26 15.86 2.96
C LEU A 149 2.68 17.30 2.70
N GLU A 150 3.34 17.90 3.68
CA GLU A 150 3.88 19.26 3.60
C GLU A 150 5.42 19.20 3.63
N ASN A 151 6.07 19.78 2.62
CA ASN A 151 7.52 19.96 2.62
C ASN A 151 7.86 21.23 3.42
N ARG A 152 8.48 21.03 4.58
CA ARG A 152 8.94 22.08 5.50
C ARG A 152 10.45 22.29 5.46
N GLY A 153 11.14 21.55 4.58
CA GLY A 153 12.58 21.57 4.44
C GLY A 153 13.06 22.62 3.46
N LYS A 154 14.32 22.46 3.03
CA LYS A 154 15.00 23.38 2.11
C LYS A 154 15.12 22.83 0.68
N VAL A 155 14.88 21.54 0.48
CA VAL A 155 15.02 20.88 -0.84
C VAL A 155 13.71 20.26 -1.29
N GLU A 156 13.55 20.13 -2.60
CA GLU A 156 12.40 19.44 -3.21
C GLU A 156 12.43 17.92 -2.92
N PHE A 157 11.26 17.32 -2.74
CA PHE A 157 11.11 15.87 -2.66
C PHE A 157 10.65 15.33 -4.00
N ASN A 158 11.35 14.32 -4.50
CA ASN A 158 10.85 13.46 -5.57
C ASN A 158 10.80 12.05 -5.00
N THR A 159 9.58 11.52 -4.84
CA THR A 159 9.38 10.18 -4.30
C THR A 159 8.06 9.60 -4.82
N SER A 160 7.71 8.41 -4.35
CA SER A 160 6.47 7.72 -4.68
C SER A 160 5.77 7.24 -3.40
N GLU A 161 4.46 7.01 -3.47
CA GLU A 161 3.70 6.32 -2.42
C GLU A 161 2.83 5.24 -3.06
N TYR A 162 2.72 4.08 -2.42
CA TYR A 162 1.77 3.05 -2.81
C TYR A 162 1.32 2.26 -1.58
N VAL A 163 0.15 1.62 -1.67
CA VAL A 163 -0.31 0.63 -0.70
C VAL A 163 0.05 -0.76 -1.22
N HIS A 164 0.83 -1.51 -0.45
CA HIS A 164 1.14 -2.92 -0.73
C HIS A 164 -0.01 -3.76 -0.17
N ASN A 165 -1.06 -3.88 -0.97
CA ASN A 165 -2.35 -4.43 -0.58
C ASN A 165 -2.30 -5.94 -0.31
N PHE A 166 -2.19 -6.42 0.92
CA PHE A 166 -2.21 -7.85 1.24
C PHE A 166 -3.65 -8.42 1.32
N ILE A 167 -4.40 -8.31 0.21
CA ILE A 167 -5.82 -8.67 0.14
C ILE A 167 -5.99 -10.20 0.07
N SER A 168 -6.87 -10.73 0.92
CA SER A 168 -7.15 -12.16 1.02
C SER A 168 -8.55 -12.41 1.62
N PRO A 169 -9.63 -12.28 0.83
CA PRO A 169 -10.99 -12.50 1.30
C PRO A 169 -11.14 -13.93 1.85
N GLY A 170 -11.53 -14.05 3.11
CA GLY A 170 -11.68 -15.32 3.82
C GLY A 170 -10.37 -16.06 4.11
N LYS A 171 -9.20 -15.44 3.90
CA LYS A 171 -7.87 -16.09 4.05
C LYS A 171 -7.76 -17.40 3.26
N ARG A 172 -8.33 -17.44 2.05
CA ARG A 172 -8.34 -18.61 1.16
C ARG A 172 -7.22 -18.53 0.14
N ASN A 173 -6.84 -19.68 -0.40
CA ASN A 173 -5.98 -19.71 -1.59
C ASN A 173 -6.71 -19.11 -2.79
N LEU A 174 -5.93 -18.53 -3.70
CA LEU A 174 -6.44 -18.01 -4.96
C LEU A 174 -6.92 -19.16 -5.85
N SER A 175 -8.08 -18.97 -6.45
CA SER A 175 -8.75 -19.88 -7.38
C SER A 175 -9.40 -19.11 -8.52
N ASP A 176 -10.02 -19.84 -9.44
CA ASP A 176 -10.83 -19.34 -10.55
C ASP A 176 -12.11 -18.60 -10.14
N GLU A 177 -12.41 -18.57 -8.84
CA GLU A 177 -13.48 -17.77 -8.25
C GLU A 177 -13.09 -16.31 -8.03
N LEU A 178 -11.80 -15.96 -8.23
CA LEU A 178 -11.33 -14.59 -8.21
C LEU A 178 -11.29 -13.94 -9.60
N GLN A 179 -11.71 -12.68 -9.64
CA GLN A 179 -11.55 -11.81 -10.81
C GLN A 179 -11.14 -10.42 -10.37
N LEU A 180 -10.01 -9.93 -10.90
CA LEU A 180 -9.57 -8.55 -10.75
C LEU A 180 -9.96 -7.76 -11.98
N THR A 181 -10.66 -6.65 -11.81
CA THR A 181 -10.97 -5.69 -12.87
C THR A 181 -10.20 -4.42 -12.59
N ILE A 182 -9.44 -3.94 -13.56
CA ILE A 182 -8.75 -2.64 -13.48
C ILE A 182 -9.50 -1.58 -14.29
N GLY A 183 -9.37 -0.31 -13.94
CA GLY A 183 -10.18 0.78 -14.50
C GLY A 183 -9.98 1.06 -15.99
N LYS A 184 -8.91 0.51 -16.60
CA LYS A 184 -8.56 0.68 -18.02
C LYS A 184 -8.09 -0.65 -18.61
N ALA A 185 -7.96 -0.72 -19.94
CA ALA A 185 -7.47 -1.92 -20.61
C ALA A 185 -6.07 -2.31 -20.13
N ILE A 186 -5.81 -3.61 -20.10
CA ILE A 186 -4.50 -4.16 -19.74
C ILE A 186 -3.53 -3.96 -20.91
N ASP A 187 -2.32 -3.51 -20.61
CA ASP A 187 -1.23 -3.51 -21.58
C ASP A 187 -0.71 -4.94 -21.76
N GLY A 188 -1.16 -5.57 -22.84
CA GLY A 188 -0.77 -6.95 -23.17
C GLY A 188 0.74 -7.15 -23.34
N LYS A 189 1.49 -6.13 -23.76
CA LYS A 189 2.95 -6.23 -23.93
C LYS A 189 3.67 -6.25 -22.58
N GLN A 190 3.19 -5.48 -21.61
CA GLN A 190 3.76 -5.51 -20.27
C GLN A 190 3.31 -6.76 -19.51
N PHE A 191 2.02 -7.12 -19.63
CA PHE A 191 1.49 -8.33 -19.02
C PHE A 191 2.26 -9.59 -19.46
N SER A 192 2.61 -9.71 -20.75
CA SER A 192 3.37 -10.86 -21.27
C SER A 192 4.80 -11.00 -20.72
N LYS A 193 5.35 -9.95 -20.10
CA LYS A 193 6.68 -9.98 -19.49
C LYS A 193 6.63 -10.34 -18.00
N GLY A 194 5.44 -10.38 -17.41
CA GLY A 194 5.27 -10.67 -15.99
C GLY A 194 5.71 -12.08 -15.61
N LEU A 195 6.08 -12.23 -14.35
CA LEU A 195 6.28 -13.53 -13.73
C LEU A 195 4.90 -14.17 -13.52
N ASN A 196 4.55 -15.13 -14.38
CA ASN A 196 3.31 -15.89 -14.33
C ASN A 196 3.61 -17.38 -14.07
N PRO A 197 3.82 -17.79 -12.81
CA PRO A 197 4.11 -19.19 -12.50
C PRO A 197 2.94 -20.07 -12.95
N ASN A 198 3.26 -21.26 -13.46
CA ASN A 198 2.28 -22.25 -13.94
C ASN A 198 1.15 -21.69 -14.83
N ASP A 199 1.40 -20.60 -15.56
CA ASP A 199 0.40 -19.86 -16.35
C ASP A 199 -0.91 -19.60 -15.58
N CYS A 200 -0.78 -19.33 -14.27
CA CYS A 200 -1.89 -19.25 -13.34
C CYS A 200 -2.85 -18.08 -13.62
N LEU A 201 -2.40 -17.05 -14.34
CA LEU A 201 -3.17 -15.85 -14.64
C LEU A 201 -3.43 -15.71 -16.14
N SER A 202 -4.63 -15.22 -16.49
CA SER A 202 -4.97 -14.75 -17.83
C SER A 202 -5.68 -13.40 -17.76
N TYR A 203 -5.72 -12.69 -18.89
CA TYR A 203 -6.49 -11.47 -19.00
C TYR A 203 -7.35 -11.39 -20.25
N SER A 204 -8.41 -10.59 -20.16
CA SER A 204 -9.27 -10.20 -21.29
C SER A 204 -9.77 -8.78 -21.08
N GLY A 205 -9.41 -7.88 -22.00
CA GLY A 205 -9.72 -6.45 -21.87
C GLY A 205 -9.08 -5.85 -20.62
N ASN A 206 -9.89 -5.52 -19.62
CA ASN A 206 -9.47 -4.97 -18.33
C ASN A 206 -9.64 -5.94 -17.15
N LYS A 207 -9.90 -7.22 -17.43
CA LYS A 207 -10.14 -8.26 -16.43
C LYS A 207 -8.97 -9.23 -16.39
N ILE A 208 -8.56 -9.60 -15.19
CA ILE A 208 -7.57 -10.62 -14.87
C ILE A 208 -8.27 -11.73 -14.07
N THR A 209 -8.03 -12.98 -14.44
CA THR A 209 -8.60 -14.17 -13.79
C THR A 209 -7.49 -15.14 -13.44
N TRP A 210 -7.68 -15.87 -12.35
CA TRP A 210 -6.83 -17.00 -11.99
C TRP A 210 -7.42 -18.28 -12.61
N LYS A 211 -6.58 -19.14 -13.19
CA LYS A 211 -6.98 -20.47 -13.69
C LYS A 211 -6.72 -21.56 -12.66
N ASN A 212 -5.77 -21.30 -11.77
CA ASN A 212 -5.28 -22.22 -10.75
C ASN A 212 -4.49 -21.42 -9.70
N THR A 213 -4.24 -22.03 -8.55
CA THR A 213 -3.41 -21.42 -7.50
C THR A 213 -1.95 -21.26 -8.00
N PRO A 214 -1.32 -20.08 -7.82
CA PRO A 214 0.10 -19.87 -8.12
C PRO A 214 1.01 -20.78 -7.27
N MET A 215 2.04 -21.40 -7.86
CA MET A 215 3.02 -22.20 -7.12
C MET A 215 4.13 -21.37 -6.45
N SER A 216 4.29 -20.13 -6.89
CA SER A 216 5.23 -19.14 -6.35
C SER A 216 4.62 -17.75 -6.51
N ASP A 217 5.42 -16.73 -6.20
CA ASP A 217 5.07 -15.34 -6.44
C ASP A 217 4.74 -15.12 -7.92
N PHE A 218 3.71 -14.30 -8.17
CA PHE A 218 3.44 -13.70 -9.46
C PHE A 218 3.69 -12.21 -9.38
N PHE A 219 4.19 -11.62 -10.47
CA PHE A 219 4.47 -10.20 -10.53
C PHE A 219 4.32 -9.66 -11.95
N PHE A 220 3.52 -8.61 -12.09
CA PHE A 220 3.31 -7.91 -13.36
C PHE A 220 3.48 -6.42 -13.12
N GLU A 221 4.43 -5.83 -13.82
CA GLU A 221 4.73 -4.41 -13.73
C GLU A 221 3.98 -3.63 -14.80
N ASN A 222 3.47 -2.44 -14.46
CA ASN A 222 2.82 -1.52 -15.39
C ASN A 222 1.75 -2.19 -16.27
N ILE A 223 0.84 -2.93 -15.65
CA ILE A 223 -0.20 -3.70 -16.35
C ILE A 223 -1.23 -2.83 -17.07
N SER A 224 -1.22 -1.52 -16.87
CA SER A 224 -2.07 -0.57 -17.58
C SER A 224 -1.44 0.82 -17.59
N GLU A 225 -1.84 1.64 -18.55
CA GLU A 225 -1.34 3.00 -18.74
C GLU A 225 -2.47 4.01 -18.44
N PRO A 226 -2.50 4.61 -17.24
CA PRO A 226 -3.49 5.61 -16.89
C PRO A 226 -3.18 6.94 -17.59
N LYS A 227 -4.18 7.50 -18.28
CA LYS A 227 -4.02 8.74 -19.08
C LYS A 227 -4.54 9.99 -18.37
N GLU A 228 -5.40 9.82 -17.38
CA GLU A 228 -6.16 10.87 -16.70
C GLU A 228 -6.03 10.70 -15.19
N GLU A 229 -6.40 11.74 -14.43
CA GLU A 229 -6.58 11.63 -12.99
C GLU A 229 -7.74 10.70 -12.66
N GLY A 230 -7.63 10.04 -11.52
CA GLY A 230 -8.59 9.01 -11.13
C GLY A 230 -8.22 7.65 -11.70
N PHE A 231 -8.18 6.65 -10.83
CA PHE A 231 -8.04 5.26 -11.23
C PHE A 231 -8.72 4.36 -10.21
N ASN A 232 -9.11 3.16 -10.64
CA ASN A 232 -9.70 2.19 -9.74
C ASN A 232 -9.35 0.76 -10.12
N TRP A 233 -9.46 -0.14 -9.15
CA TRP A 233 -9.52 -1.58 -9.38
C TRP A 233 -10.59 -2.20 -8.49
N ARG A 234 -11.09 -3.38 -8.88
CA ARG A 234 -12.06 -4.16 -8.11
C ARG A 234 -11.72 -5.64 -8.18
N LEU A 235 -11.50 -6.26 -7.03
CA LEU A 235 -11.33 -7.70 -6.86
C LEU A 235 -12.66 -8.31 -6.39
N ILE A 236 -13.13 -9.33 -7.10
CA ILE A 236 -14.31 -10.13 -6.73
C ILE A 236 -13.85 -11.50 -6.26
N ASN A 237 -14.49 -12.04 -5.22
CA ASN A 237 -14.45 -13.44 -4.84
C ASN A 237 -15.88 -13.98 -4.86
N LYS A 238 -16.17 -14.83 -5.85
CA LYS A 238 -17.52 -15.35 -6.11
C LYS A 238 -18.00 -16.32 -5.03
N ASP A 239 -17.12 -17.20 -4.54
CA ASP A 239 -17.45 -18.14 -3.45
C ASP A 239 -17.97 -17.44 -2.19
N LEU A 240 -17.42 -16.27 -1.89
CA LEU A 240 -17.77 -15.47 -0.71
C LEU A 240 -18.83 -14.40 -0.99
N ASN A 241 -19.27 -14.28 -2.24
CA ASN A 241 -20.14 -13.22 -2.72
C ASN A 241 -19.68 -11.81 -2.30
N VAL A 242 -18.37 -11.56 -2.30
CA VAL A 242 -17.79 -10.29 -1.84
C VAL A 242 -16.89 -9.67 -2.89
N SER A 243 -16.85 -8.35 -2.92
CA SER A 243 -15.87 -7.59 -3.68
C SER A 243 -15.20 -6.53 -2.83
N ILE A 244 -13.94 -6.26 -3.10
CA ILE A 244 -13.19 -5.12 -2.57
C ILE A 244 -12.65 -4.29 -3.74
N SER A 245 -12.71 -2.98 -3.65
CA SER A 245 -12.15 -2.05 -4.62
C SER A 245 -11.32 -0.98 -3.97
N GLU A 246 -10.40 -0.40 -4.73
CA GLU A 246 -9.75 0.87 -4.41
C GLU A 246 -10.06 1.85 -5.54
N THR A 247 -10.42 3.07 -5.18
CA THR A 247 -10.51 4.23 -6.07
C THR A 247 -9.58 5.31 -5.54
N VAL A 248 -8.82 5.94 -6.43
CA VAL A 248 -7.88 7.01 -6.08
C VAL A 248 -8.21 8.29 -6.84
N ASP A 249 -7.84 9.44 -6.27
CA ASP A 249 -8.07 10.78 -6.86
C ASP A 249 -6.87 11.31 -7.67
N PHE A 250 -5.80 10.51 -7.80
CA PHE A 250 -4.60 10.85 -8.55
C PHE A 250 -4.45 9.97 -9.80
N LYS A 251 -3.62 10.42 -10.75
CA LYS A 251 -3.17 9.58 -11.86
C LYS A 251 -2.00 8.68 -11.38
N PRO A 252 -2.12 7.35 -11.39
CA PRO A 252 -1.01 6.49 -11.01
C PRO A 252 0.18 6.63 -11.98
N GLU A 253 1.40 6.60 -11.46
CA GLU A 253 2.64 6.50 -12.25
C GLU A 253 2.88 5.08 -12.74
N LYS A 254 2.61 4.12 -11.85
CA LYS A 254 2.75 2.68 -12.08
C LYS A 254 1.52 1.97 -11.54
N ILE A 255 1.15 0.90 -12.22
CA ILE A 255 0.09 -0.02 -11.80
C ILE A 255 0.70 -1.41 -11.81
N ASN A 256 1.04 -1.91 -10.63
CA ASN A 256 1.64 -3.23 -10.49
C ASN A 256 0.62 -4.22 -9.93
N LEU A 257 0.88 -5.49 -10.19
CA LEU A 257 0.15 -6.59 -9.59
C LEU A 257 1.15 -7.61 -9.06
N TRP A 258 1.22 -7.74 -7.74
CA TRP A 258 1.97 -8.78 -7.05
C TRP A 258 1.01 -9.74 -6.35
N GLY A 259 1.47 -10.95 -6.06
CA GLY A 259 0.79 -11.82 -5.11
C GLY A 259 1.38 -13.22 -5.06
N ARG A 260 0.73 -14.08 -4.26
CA ARG A 260 1.13 -15.47 -4.02
C ARG A 260 -0.10 -16.36 -3.95
N ALA A 261 0.08 -17.60 -3.53
CA ALA A 261 -1.01 -18.57 -3.40
C ALA A 261 -2.21 -18.09 -2.57
N HIS A 262 -2.04 -17.16 -1.63
CA HIS A 262 -3.06 -16.74 -0.66
C HIS A 262 -3.35 -15.23 -0.66
N VAL A 263 -2.70 -14.43 -1.51
CA VAL A 263 -2.73 -12.97 -1.41
C VAL A 263 -2.63 -12.30 -2.78
N VAL A 264 -3.37 -11.22 -2.99
CA VAL A 264 -3.36 -10.39 -4.20
C VAL A 264 -3.10 -8.94 -3.84
N SER A 265 -2.12 -8.31 -4.48
CA SER A 265 -1.75 -6.90 -4.30
C SER A 265 -1.83 -6.14 -5.62
N PRO A 266 -3.00 -5.60 -6.00
CA PRO A 266 -3.07 -4.55 -7.01
C PRO A 266 -2.52 -3.25 -6.40
N GLU A 267 -1.57 -2.61 -7.07
CA GLU A 267 -0.79 -1.51 -6.47
C GLU A 267 -0.83 -0.27 -7.37
N LEU A 268 -1.42 0.81 -6.86
CA LEU A 268 -1.49 2.10 -7.54
C LEU A 268 -0.43 3.05 -6.96
N PHE A 269 0.61 3.35 -7.75
CA PHE A 269 1.71 4.20 -7.33
C PHE A 269 1.41 5.67 -7.60
N LYS A 270 1.48 6.50 -6.57
CA LYS A 270 1.41 7.94 -6.68
C LYS A 270 2.81 8.54 -6.74
N THR A 271 3.12 9.37 -7.73
CA THR A 271 4.30 10.24 -7.67
C THR A 271 4.03 11.43 -6.76
N ILE A 272 5.07 11.84 -6.02
CA ILE A 272 5.09 13.02 -5.17
C ILE A 272 6.27 13.88 -5.61
N ASN A 273 5.99 15.10 -6.06
CA ASN A 273 6.99 16.10 -6.45
C ASN A 273 6.73 17.38 -5.67
N LEU A 274 7.40 17.54 -4.53
CA LEU A 274 7.02 18.53 -3.53
C LEU A 274 8.13 19.53 -3.26
N LYS A 275 7.97 20.75 -3.77
CA LYS A 275 8.89 21.88 -3.52
C LYS A 275 8.79 22.37 -2.06
N PRO A 276 9.86 23.01 -1.53
CA PRO A 276 9.81 23.65 -0.22
C PRO A 276 8.60 24.57 -0.03
N GLY A 277 7.93 24.46 1.12
CA GLY A 277 6.74 25.23 1.47
C GLY A 277 5.46 24.81 0.74
N LYS A 278 5.49 23.73 -0.06
CA LYS A 278 4.30 23.19 -0.73
C LYS A 278 3.68 22.04 0.05
N THR A 279 2.38 21.86 -0.17
CA THR A 279 1.59 20.77 0.37
C THR A 279 0.94 20.02 -0.79
N GLU A 280 0.95 18.70 -0.72
CA GLU A 280 0.22 17.83 -1.61
C GLU A 280 -0.79 17.00 -0.82
N ARG A 281 -1.92 16.69 -1.46
CA ARG A 281 -3.03 15.93 -0.88
C ARG A 281 -3.47 14.88 -1.89
N TRP A 282 -3.86 13.72 -1.38
CA TRP A 282 -4.46 12.67 -2.18
C TRP A 282 -5.28 11.75 -1.29
N GLN A 283 -6.13 10.97 -1.93
CA GLN A 283 -7.08 10.10 -1.27
C GLN A 283 -7.06 8.70 -1.90
N ARG A 284 -7.26 7.69 -1.04
CA ARG A 284 -7.56 6.31 -1.42
C ARG A 284 -8.85 5.90 -0.76
N VAL A 285 -9.82 5.46 -1.55
CA VAL A 285 -11.14 5.01 -1.07
C VAL A 285 -11.22 3.51 -1.30
N PHE A 286 -11.34 2.74 -0.23
CA PHE A 286 -11.59 1.31 -0.30
C PHE A 286 -13.05 1.03 0.01
N GLU A 287 -13.69 0.22 -0.84
CA GLU A 287 -15.09 -0.17 -0.67
C GLU A 287 -15.22 -1.68 -0.74
N ILE A 288 -16.07 -2.24 0.12
CA ILE A 288 -16.38 -3.65 0.20
C ILE A 288 -17.89 -3.82 0.05
N ASN A 289 -18.29 -4.59 -0.96
CA ASN A 289 -19.69 -4.78 -1.29
C ASN A 289 -19.99 -6.26 -1.50
N GLU A 290 -21.22 -6.65 -1.18
CA GLU A 290 -21.79 -7.91 -1.62
C GLU A 290 -21.89 -7.90 -3.15
N ILE A 291 -21.58 -9.00 -3.82
CA ILE A 291 -21.81 -9.09 -5.26
C ILE A 291 -23.29 -9.41 -5.48
N GLU A 292 -23.95 -8.63 -6.34
CA GLU A 292 -25.30 -8.98 -6.78
C GLU A 292 -25.23 -10.29 -7.58
N SER A 293 -26.14 -11.21 -7.29
CA SER A 293 -26.30 -12.44 -8.07
C SER A 293 -26.73 -12.06 -9.49
N THR A 294 -25.82 -12.15 -10.46
CA THR A 294 -26.13 -12.07 -11.89
C THR A 294 -26.79 -13.35 -12.38
#